data_AF-A0A151X310-F1
#
_entry.id   AF-A0A151X310-F1
#
_cell.length_a   1.000
_cell.length_b   1.000
_cell.length_c   1.000
_cell.angle_alpha   90.00
_cell.angle_beta   90.00
_cell.angle_gamma   90.00
#
_symmetry.space_group_name_H-M   'P 1'
#
loop_
_entity.id
_entity.type
_entity.pdbx_description
1 polymer ?
#
loop_
_entity_poly.entity_id
_entity_poly.type
_entity_poly.pdbx_seq_one_letter_code
_entity_poly.pdbx_strand_id
1 'polypeptide(L)' 'KRTIFTKDIKCTMIEMVRQCPLLWDTTIEQYRRIDLKRTHWDRIAQAVGSKFTGIIYIIYLFNLLNLL' A
#
# COMPACT_ATOMS: atom_id res chain seq x y z
N LYS A 1 5.94 22.73 -7.42
CA LYS A 1 6.04 21.37 -6.83
C LYS A 1 4.62 20.80 -6.72
N ARG A 2 4.21 19.88 -7.60
CA ARG A 2 2.85 19.30 -7.55
C ARG A 2 2.76 18.35 -6.36
N THR A 3 1.78 18.55 -5.49
CA THR A 3 1.42 17.64 -4.40
C THR A 3 0.79 16.39 -5.02
N ILE A 4 1.62 15.39 -5.29
CA ILE A 4 1.25 14.13 -5.97
C ILE A 4 0.30 13.27 -5.10
N PHE A 5 0.23 13.55 -3.80
CA PHE A 5 -0.65 12.88 -2.85
C PHE A 5 -1.75 13.82 -2.36
N THR A 6 -2.80 13.96 -3.16
CA THR A 6 -4.04 14.56 -2.68
C THR A 6 -4.65 13.67 -1.59
N LYS A 7 -5.48 14.26 -0.73
CA LYS A 7 -6.20 13.53 0.33
C LYS A 7 -6.98 12.34 -0.24
N ASP A 8 -7.55 12.53 -1.42
CA ASP A 8 -8.32 11.52 -2.16
C ASP A 8 -7.48 10.27 -2.48
N ILE A 9 -6.30 10.47 -3.08
CA ILE A 9 -5.33 9.40 -3.38
C ILE A 9 -4.94 8.61 -2.12
N LYS A 10 -4.75 9.29 -0.99
CA LYS A 10 -4.43 8.63 0.29
C LYS A 10 -5.59 7.78 0.79
N CYS A 11 -6.82 8.29 0.72
CA CYS A 11 -8.02 7.57 1.11
C CYS A 11 -8.23 6.31 0.26
N THR A 12 -8.15 6.45 -1.07
CA THR A 12 -8.27 5.30 -1.99
C THR A 12 -7.22 4.23 -1.70
N MET A 13 -5.98 4.62 -1.43
CA MET A 13 -4.92 3.69 -1.11
C MET A 13 -5.15 2.96 0.22
N ILE A 14 -5.59 3.67 1.27
CA ILE A 14 -5.91 3.06 2.56
C ILE A 14 -7.02 2.03 2.41
N GLU A 15 -8.08 2.34 1.65
CA GLU A 15 -9.19 1.42 1.41
C GLU A 15 -8.73 0.17 0.63
N MET A 16 -7.91 0.33 -0.40
CA MET A 16 -7.34 -0.80 -1.14
C MET A 16 -6.45 -1.69 -0.26
N VAL A 17 -5.67 -1.09 0.65
CA VAL A 17 -4.81 -1.86 1.57
C VAL A 17 -5.67 -2.58 2.61
N ARG A 18 -6.70 -1.95 3.17
CA ARG A 18 -7.63 -2.57 4.12
C ARG A 18 -8.31 -3.81 3.54
N GLN A 19 -8.72 -3.75 2.27
CA GLN A 19 -9.33 -4.89 1.57
C GLN A 19 -8.36 -6.04 1.26
N CYS A 20 -7.07 -5.87 1.53
CA CYS A 20 -6.03 -6.81 1.19
C CYS A 20 -5.25 -7.25 2.46
N PRO A 21 -5.78 -8.23 3.23
CA PRO A 21 -5.18 -8.67 4.49
C PRO A 21 -3.70 -9.05 4.37
N LEU A 22 -3.28 -9.60 3.22
CA LEU A 22 -1.88 -9.99 3.00
C LEU A 22 -0.89 -8.83 3.09
N LEU A 23 -1.36 -7.58 3.03
CA LEU A 23 -0.54 -6.39 3.15
C LEU A 23 -0.32 -5.96 4.61
N TRP A 24 -1.26 -6.24 5.53
CA TRP A 24 -1.23 -5.69 6.90
C TRP A 24 -1.45 -6.73 8.01
N ASP A 25 -2.19 -7.80 7.73
CA ASP A 25 -2.53 -8.83 8.70
C ASP A 25 -1.35 -9.79 8.92
N THR A 26 -0.67 -9.66 10.06
CA THR A 26 0.48 -10.49 10.42
C THR A 26 0.10 -11.92 10.83
N THR A 27 -1.19 -12.18 11.04
CA THR A 27 -1.70 -13.46 11.53
C THR A 27 -1.91 -14.47 10.41
N ILE A 28 -2.03 -14.02 9.16
CA ILE A 28 -2.19 -14.89 7.99
C ILE A 28 -0.84 -15.34 7.43
N GLU A 29 -0.78 -16.58 6.97
CA GLU A 29 0.45 -17.19 6.46
C GLU A 29 1.02 -16.43 5.25
N GLN A 30 0.13 -15.91 4.40
CA GLN A 30 0.48 -15.19 3.17
C GLN A 30 1.16 -13.84 3.45
N TYR A 31 1.08 -13.30 4.66
CA TYR A 31 1.79 -12.07 5.03
C TYR A 31 3.31 -12.23 4.89
N ARG A 32 3.85 -13.43 5.08
CA ARG A 32 5.30 -13.67 4.91
C ARG A 32 5.74 -13.73 3.44
N ARG A 33 4.79 -13.80 2.50
CA ARG A 33 5.06 -13.90 1.05
C ARG A 33 5.28 -12.52 0.44
N ILE A 34 6.54 -12.10 0.43
CA ILE A 34 6.98 -10.80 -0.10
C ILE A 34 6.62 -10.64 -1.59
N ASP A 35 6.68 -11.72 -2.37
CA ASP A 35 6.34 -11.71 -3.81
C ASP A 35 4.88 -11.36 -4.06
N LEU A 36 3.98 -11.88 -3.22
CA LEU A 36 2.55 -11.59 -3.28
C LEU A 36 2.28 -10.16 -2.85
N LYS A 37 2.88 -9.71 -1.75
CA LYS A 37 2.82 -8.30 -1.31
C LYS A 37 3.23 -7.36 -2.43
N ARG A 38 4.35 -7.64 -3.09
CA ARG A 38 4.85 -6.83 -4.22
C ARG A 38 3.84 -6.75 -5.35
N THR A 39 3.23 -7.87 -5.72
CA THR A 39 2.23 -7.93 -6.79
C THR A 39 0.99 -7.10 -6.48
N HIS A 40 0.47 -7.19 -5.24
CA HIS A 40 -0.68 -6.41 -4.82
C HIS A 40 -0.37 -4.92 -4.71
N TRP A 41 0.80 -4.58 -4.20
CA TRP A 41 1.27 -3.20 -4.17
C TRP A 41 1.44 -2.60 -5.57
N ASP A 42 1.97 -3.37 -6.53
CA ASP A 42 2.10 -2.92 -7.92
C ASP A 42 0.71 -2.63 -8.53
N ARG A 43 -0.30 -3.46 -8.24
CA ARG A 43 -1.69 -3.20 -8.64
C ARG A 43 -2.26 -1.93 -8.02
N ILE A 44 -2.02 -1.70 -6.72
CA ILE A 44 -2.44 -0.47 -6.03
C ILE A 44 -1.75 0.73 -6.68
N ALA A 45 -0.45 0.65 -6.96
CA ALA A 45 0.27 1.72 -7.63
C ALA A 45 -0.21 2.00 -9.05
N GLN A 46 -0.55 0.97 -9.82
CA GLN A 46 -1.17 1.13 -11.14
C GLN A 46 -2.54 1.83 -11.03
N ALA A 47 -3.35 1.46 -10.03
CA ALA A 47 -4.67 2.05 -9.82
C ALA A 47 -4.61 3.51 -9.35
N VAL A 48 -3.62 3.85 -8.53
CA VAL A 48 -3.43 5.20 -7.95
C VAL A 48 -2.62 6.11 -8.89
N GLY A 49 -1.88 5.52 -9.85
CA GLY A 49 -1.15 6.20 -10.91
C GLY A 49 0.35 5.90 -10.90
N SER A 50 0.92 5.77 -12.10
CA SER A 50 2.29 5.35 -12.44
C SER A 50 3.45 6.18 -11.86
N LYS A 51 3.18 7.14 -10.97
CA LYS A 51 4.19 7.92 -10.23
C LYS A 51 4.51 7.34 -8.85
N PHE A 52 3.88 6.23 -8.47
CA PHE A 52 4.08 5.56 -7.19
C PHE A 52 5.29 4.60 -7.27
N THR A 53 6.48 5.10 -6.96
CA THR A 53 7.74 4.33 -7.03
C THR A 53 8.05 3.58 -5.74
N GLY A 54 8.68 2.39 -5.89
CA GLY A 54 8.90 1.29 -4.91
C GLY A 54 9.26 1.67 -3.46
N ILE A 55 9.75 2.88 -3.26
CA ILE A 55 10.27 3.42 -2.01
C ILE A 55 9.16 4.00 -1.12
N ILE A 56 8.10 4.54 -1.71
CA ILE A 56 6.96 5.12 -0.96
C ILE A 56 6.19 4.03 -0.19
N TYR A 57 6.21 2.80 -0.70
CA TYR A 57 5.53 1.62 -0.17
C TYR A 57 5.98 1.27 1.25
N ILE A 58 7.29 1.34 1.53
CA ILE A 58 7.84 1.02 2.85
C ILE A 58 7.42 2.08 3.88
N ILE A 59 7.43 3.35 3.48
CA ILE A 59 7.09 4.48 4.36
C ILE A 59 5.59 4.43 4.73
N TYR A 60 4.71 4.14 3.76
CA TYR A 60 3.28 4.02 4.03
C TYR A 60 2.90 2.76 4.77
N LEU A 61 3.53 1.61 4.47
CA LEU A 61 3.32 0.39 5.26
C LEU A 61 3.69 0.65 6.73
N PHE A 62 4.83 1.30 6.98
CA PHE A 62 5.29 1.61 8.33
C PHE A 62 4.36 2.61 9.03
N ASN A 63 3.89 3.65 8.33
CA ASN A 63 2.94 4.60 8.90
C ASN A 63 1.55 3.97 9.14
N LEU A 64 1.07 3.12 8.23
CA LEU A 64 -0.23 2.45 8.35
C LEU A 64 -0.24 1.45 9.51
N LEU A 65 0.85 0.69 9.69
CA LEU A 65 1.04 -0.20 10.83
C LEU A 65 1.19 0.53 12.17
N ASN A 66 1.58 1.81 12.17
CA ASN A 66 1.61 2.66 13.37
C ASN A 66 0.28 3.40 13.63
N LEU A 67 -0.66 3.37 12.68
CA LEU A 67 -1.95 4.07 12.77
C LEU A 67 -3.12 3.13 13.16
N LEU A 68 -2.90 1.81 13.09
CA LEU A 68 -3.79 0.74 13.53
C LEU A 68 -3.32 0.21 14.89
#